data_AF-A0AAE7CP43-F1
#
_entry.id   AF-A0AAE7CP43-F1
#
_cell.length_a   1.000
_cell.length_b   1.000
_cell.length_c   1.000
_cell.angle_alpha   90.00
_cell.angle_beta   90.00
_cell.angle_gamma   90.00
#
_symmetry.space_group_name_H-M   'P 1'
#
loop_
_entity.id
_entity.type
_entity.pdbx_description
1 polymer ?
#
loop_
_entity_poly.entity_id
_entity_poly.type
_entity_poly.pdbx_seq_one_letter_code
_entity_poly.pdbx_strand_id
1 'polypeptide(L)'
;MDDAAFRQLLLREEDLEESFFGEEPSAAYDPAYVSGDESGRAIVDLTNMLTHGTHPDTTHHASALFTNVVGSVVFHHVAQFGNGACRQVYEQLHDAVRACERYRMELNDGVQLDISRVDLAPIELGDGGFVVRWLSTVDHFRIETAWAIVTKDDVLTFVNTRIPDEWEIHRLARTAVDRVADLTGTP
;
A
#
# COMPACT_ATOMS: atom_id res chain seq x y z
N MET A 1 -0.84 -11.07 18.90
CA MET A 1 0.61 -11.20 18.65
C MET A 1 1.32 -10.19 19.56
N ASP A 2 2.65 -10.18 19.70
CA ASP A 2 3.31 -8.96 20.20
C ASP A 2 3.75 -8.10 19.01
N ASP A 3 3.96 -6.80 19.23
CA ASP A 3 4.26 -5.86 18.13
C ASP A 3 5.62 -6.13 17.47
N ALA A 4 6.56 -6.75 18.19
CA ALA A 4 7.88 -7.10 17.65
C ALA A 4 7.80 -8.26 16.66
N ALA A 5 6.98 -9.27 16.96
CA ALA A 5 6.66 -10.37 16.06
C ALA A 5 5.83 -9.87 14.87
N PHE A 6 4.88 -8.95 15.10
CA PHE A 6 4.06 -8.39 14.01
C PHE A 6 4.89 -7.61 12.99
N ARG A 7 5.91 -6.86 13.44
CA ARG A 7 6.85 -6.18 12.54
C ARG A 7 7.65 -7.12 11.63
N GLN A 8 7.77 -8.41 11.98
CA GLN A 8 8.45 -9.39 11.12
C GLN A 8 7.64 -9.71 9.85
N LEU A 9 6.37 -9.33 9.78
CA LEU A 9 5.54 -9.42 8.58
C LEU A 9 5.96 -8.44 7.49
N LEU A 10 6.63 -7.35 7.86
CA LEU A 10 7.08 -6.36 6.89
C LEU A 10 8.11 -6.94 5.93
N LEU A 11 8.04 -6.55 4.65
CA LEU A 11 9.16 -6.62 3.72
C LEU A 11 10.44 -6.07 4.36
N ARG A 12 11.57 -6.62 3.94
CA ARG A 12 12.92 -6.29 4.38
C ARG A 12 13.78 -6.00 3.15
N GLU A 13 14.93 -5.38 3.35
CA GLU A 13 15.88 -5.10 2.25
C GLU A 13 16.28 -6.38 1.49
N GLU A 14 16.40 -7.52 2.19
CA GLU A 14 16.70 -8.84 1.59
C GLU A 14 15.61 -9.36 0.64
N ASP A 15 14.38 -8.84 0.74
CA ASP A 15 13.28 -9.20 -0.15
C ASP A 15 13.29 -8.38 -1.44
N LEU A 16 14.05 -7.29 -1.49
CA LEU A 16 14.12 -6.36 -2.61
C LEU A 16 15.34 -6.66 -3.48
N GLU A 17 15.32 -6.23 -4.74
CA GLU A 17 16.51 -6.27 -5.58
C GLU A 17 17.66 -5.43 -4.98
N GLU A 18 18.90 -5.68 -5.41
CA GLU A 18 20.08 -5.02 -4.85
C GLU A 18 19.95 -3.47 -4.91
N SER A 19 20.27 -2.80 -3.78
CA SER A 19 20.40 -1.32 -3.61
C SER A 19 19.22 -0.54 -3.00
N PHE A 20 18.27 -1.20 -2.31
CA PHE A 20 17.30 -0.50 -1.47
C PHE A 20 17.82 -0.25 -0.04
N PHE A 21 17.36 0.84 0.56
CA PHE A 21 17.68 1.24 1.94
C PHE A 21 16.39 1.56 2.69
N GLY A 22 16.27 1.08 3.93
CA GLY A 22 15.14 1.39 4.80
C GLY A 22 15.08 2.86 5.24
N GLU A 23 13.89 3.44 5.22
CA GLU A 23 13.57 4.80 5.65
C GLU A 23 12.44 4.82 6.69
N GLU A 24 12.33 5.93 7.44
CA GLU A 24 11.19 6.19 8.33
C GLU A 24 9.92 6.46 7.50
N PRO A 25 8.85 5.64 7.63
CA PRO A 25 7.66 5.74 6.77
C PRO A 25 6.89 7.06 6.87
N SER A 26 7.01 7.76 8.00
CA SER A 26 6.16 8.90 8.37
C SER A 26 6.46 10.20 7.62
N ALA A 27 7.61 10.35 6.97
CA ALA A 27 7.98 11.63 6.35
C ALA A 27 7.33 11.85 4.96
N ALA A 28 6.99 10.78 4.23
CA ALA A 28 6.66 10.85 2.80
C ALA A 28 5.19 10.58 2.44
N TYR A 29 4.34 10.15 3.38
CA TYR A 29 3.01 9.58 3.08
C TYR A 29 1.85 10.17 3.91
N ASP A 30 1.81 11.50 4.09
CA ASP A 30 0.60 12.22 4.52
C ASP A 30 0.01 13.07 3.38
N PRO A 31 -0.43 12.48 2.25
CA PRO A 31 -1.09 13.24 1.22
C PRO A 31 -2.37 13.90 1.72
N ALA A 32 -2.66 15.09 1.18
CA ALA A 32 -3.95 15.75 1.29
C ALA A 32 -4.66 15.72 -0.07
N TYR A 33 -5.96 15.38 -0.06
CA TYR A 33 -6.78 15.49 -1.26
C TYR A 33 -6.97 16.96 -1.66
N VAL A 34 -6.77 17.28 -2.94
CA VAL A 34 -6.92 18.63 -3.48
C VAL A 34 -8.19 18.73 -4.34
N SER A 35 -8.34 17.87 -5.36
CA SER A 35 -9.45 17.94 -6.32
C SER A 35 -9.56 16.68 -7.19
N GLY A 36 -10.59 16.59 -8.03
CA GLY A 36 -10.84 15.47 -8.96
C GLY A 36 -12.05 14.64 -8.55
N ASP A 37 -11.99 13.33 -8.75
CA ASP A 37 -13.06 12.43 -8.33
C ASP A 37 -13.15 12.38 -6.78
N GLU A 38 -14.35 12.37 -6.21
CA GLU A 38 -14.54 12.36 -4.75
C GLU A 38 -14.03 11.06 -4.12
N SER A 39 -14.06 9.96 -4.89
CA SER A 39 -13.44 8.69 -4.53
C SER A 39 -11.92 8.82 -4.29
N GLY A 40 -11.26 9.79 -4.92
CA GLY A 40 -9.86 10.13 -4.64
C GLY A 40 -9.63 10.62 -3.21
N ARG A 41 -10.61 11.31 -2.60
CA ARG A 41 -10.55 11.69 -1.18
C ARG A 41 -10.56 10.45 -0.30
N ALA A 42 -11.46 9.51 -0.57
CA ALA A 42 -11.53 8.25 0.17
C ALA A 42 -10.23 7.43 0.06
N ILE A 43 -9.60 7.41 -1.13
CA ILE A 43 -8.29 6.79 -1.31
C ILE A 43 -7.24 7.43 -0.40
N VAL A 44 -7.13 8.76 -0.42
CA VAL A 44 -6.17 9.50 0.42
C VAL A 44 -6.42 9.24 1.92
N ASP A 45 -7.67 9.35 2.37
CA ASP A 45 -8.04 9.16 3.77
C ASP A 45 -7.75 7.73 4.24
N LEU A 46 -8.07 6.72 3.42
CA LEU A 46 -7.80 5.31 3.73
C LEU A 46 -6.30 5.01 3.74
N THR A 47 -5.53 5.53 2.77
CA THR A 47 -4.07 5.36 2.75
C THR A 47 -3.43 5.99 3.98
N ASN A 48 -3.83 7.21 4.37
CA ASN A 48 -3.34 7.85 5.59
C ASN A 48 -3.70 7.03 6.84
N MET A 49 -4.95 6.56 6.91
CA MET A 49 -5.41 5.74 8.02
C MET A 49 -4.58 4.45 8.16
N LEU A 50 -4.28 3.79 7.04
CA LEU A 50 -3.45 2.59 7.00
C LEU A 50 -2.01 2.92 7.40
N THR A 51 -1.37 3.89 6.76
CA THR A 51 0.02 4.31 7.07
C THR A 51 0.26 4.58 8.54
N HIS A 52 -0.73 5.13 9.25
CA HIS A 52 -0.62 5.47 10.67
C HIS A 52 -1.28 4.46 11.61
N GLY A 53 -1.91 3.41 11.09
CA GLY A 53 -2.65 2.43 11.89
C GLY A 53 -3.75 3.05 12.75
N THR A 54 -4.43 4.08 12.27
CA THR A 54 -5.36 4.89 13.08
C THR A 54 -6.81 4.40 13.07
N HIS A 55 -7.11 3.31 12.35
CA HIS A 55 -8.44 2.72 12.39
C HIS A 55 -8.76 2.23 13.82
N PRO A 56 -9.96 2.49 14.36
CA PRO A 56 -10.29 2.16 15.76
C PRO A 56 -10.23 0.67 16.08
N ASP A 57 -10.49 -0.20 15.08
CA ASP A 57 -10.39 -1.66 15.22
C ASP A 57 -9.00 -2.22 14.88
N THR A 58 -7.98 -1.39 14.63
CA THR A 58 -6.61 -1.87 14.42
C THR A 58 -6.05 -2.44 15.72
N THR A 59 -5.68 -3.71 15.71
CA THR A 59 -5.09 -4.40 16.87
C THR A 59 -3.56 -4.43 16.79
N HIS A 60 -3.02 -4.54 15.59
CA HIS A 60 -1.59 -4.44 15.31
C HIS A 60 -1.37 -3.70 13.98
N HIS A 61 -0.29 -2.93 13.91
CA HIS A 61 0.07 -2.15 12.73
C HIS A 61 1.60 -2.08 12.59
N ALA A 62 2.07 -2.19 11.36
CA ALA A 62 3.45 -1.90 11.00
C ALA A 62 3.55 -1.37 9.57
N SER A 63 4.52 -0.50 9.33
CA SER A 63 4.83 0.05 8.01
C SER A 63 6.34 0.11 7.78
N ALA A 64 6.78 -0.07 6.54
CA ALA A 64 8.16 0.08 6.10
C ALA A 64 8.21 0.86 4.79
N LEU A 65 9.25 1.69 4.65
CA LEU A 65 9.55 2.43 3.43
C LEU A 65 10.97 2.07 3.00
N PHE A 66 11.15 1.82 1.72
CA PHE A 66 12.44 1.53 1.11
C PHE A 66 12.63 2.39 -0.13
N THR A 67 13.80 2.98 -0.28
CA THR A 67 14.17 3.75 -1.48
C THR A 67 15.50 3.25 -2.04
N ASN A 68 15.78 3.54 -3.30
CA ASN A 68 17.08 3.27 -3.91
C ASN A 68 17.67 4.51 -4.59
N VAL A 69 18.92 4.41 -5.02
CA VAL A 69 19.68 5.52 -5.63
C VAL A 69 19.10 6.03 -6.95
N VAL A 70 18.25 5.25 -7.62
CA VAL A 70 17.58 5.63 -8.88
C VAL A 70 16.17 6.21 -8.65
N GLY A 71 15.74 6.33 -7.39
CA GLY A 71 14.46 6.92 -7.00
C GLY A 71 13.26 5.98 -7.07
N SER A 72 13.50 4.66 -7.12
CA SER A 72 12.44 3.67 -6.87
C SER A 72 12.05 3.71 -5.40
N VAL A 73 10.80 3.38 -5.13
CA VAL A 73 10.20 3.38 -3.80
C VAL A 73 9.41 2.10 -3.62
N VAL A 74 9.53 1.47 -2.46
CA VAL A 74 8.64 0.41 -2.00
C VAL A 74 8.14 0.81 -0.63
N PHE A 75 6.84 1.04 -0.52
CA PHE A 75 6.15 1.19 0.75
C PHE A 75 5.35 -0.08 1.03
N HIS A 76 5.47 -0.60 2.24
CA HIS A 76 4.74 -1.76 2.67
C HIS A 76 4.07 -1.48 4.01
N HIS A 77 2.76 -1.66 4.05
CA HIS A 77 1.94 -1.56 5.23
C HIS A 77 1.29 -2.92 5.51
N VAL A 78 1.24 -3.29 6.78
CA VAL A 78 0.48 -4.44 7.28
C VAL A 78 -0.29 -4.04 8.53
N ALA A 79 -1.57 -4.37 8.58
CA ALA A 79 -2.40 -4.16 9.76
C ALA A 79 -3.33 -5.34 10.01
N GLN A 80 -3.50 -5.68 11.28
CA GLN A 80 -4.48 -6.63 11.77
C GLN A 80 -5.68 -5.87 12.34
N PHE A 81 -6.88 -6.35 12.05
CA PHE A 81 -8.12 -5.69 12.43
C PHE A 81 -9.05 -6.61 13.21
N GLY A 82 -9.65 -6.11 14.28
CA GLY A 82 -10.75 -6.78 14.96
C GLY A 82 -12.09 -6.66 14.21
N ASN A 83 -13.10 -7.37 14.71
CA ASN A 83 -14.52 -7.12 14.42
C ASN A 83 -14.94 -7.16 12.93
N GLY A 84 -14.18 -7.86 12.08
CA GLY A 84 -14.43 -7.93 10.65
C GLY A 84 -14.08 -6.65 9.88
N ALA A 85 -13.40 -5.69 10.52
CA ALA A 85 -13.02 -4.42 9.90
C ALA A 85 -12.01 -4.59 8.75
N CYS A 86 -11.17 -5.63 8.75
CA CYS A 86 -10.26 -5.93 7.63
C CYS A 86 -11.02 -5.99 6.29
N ARG A 87 -12.11 -6.77 6.26
CA ARG A 87 -12.96 -6.90 5.07
C ARG A 87 -13.61 -5.58 4.68
N GLN A 88 -14.10 -4.82 5.66
CA GLN A 88 -14.75 -3.53 5.40
C GLN A 88 -13.76 -2.51 4.81
N VAL A 89 -12.56 -2.40 5.37
CA VAL A 89 -11.50 -1.52 4.88
C VAL A 89 -11.06 -1.94 3.48
N TYR A 90 -10.90 -3.25 3.23
CA TYR A 90 -10.60 -3.79 1.92
C TYR A 90 -11.67 -3.42 0.87
N GLU A 91 -12.96 -3.66 1.18
CA GLU A 91 -14.07 -3.34 0.29
C GLU A 91 -14.17 -1.83 0.02
N GLN A 92 -14.01 -0.99 1.05
CA GLN A 92 -14.00 0.47 0.91
C GLN A 92 -12.84 0.96 0.02
N LEU A 93 -11.64 0.43 0.23
CA LEU A 93 -10.47 0.80 -0.58
C LEU A 93 -10.64 0.33 -2.03
N HIS A 94 -11.10 -0.89 -2.24
CA HIS A 94 -11.37 -1.42 -3.58
C HIS A 94 -12.44 -0.62 -4.31
N ASP A 95 -13.55 -0.28 -3.65
CA ASP A 95 -14.63 0.53 -4.24
C ASP A 95 -14.17 1.95 -4.56
N ALA A 96 -13.39 2.58 -3.68
CA ALA A 96 -12.79 3.89 -3.90
C ALA A 96 -11.84 3.87 -5.11
N VAL A 97 -10.93 2.88 -5.18
CA VAL A 97 -10.02 2.69 -6.31
C VAL A 97 -10.78 2.45 -7.61
N ARG A 98 -11.81 1.62 -7.59
CA ARG A 98 -12.64 1.32 -8.77
C ARG A 98 -13.39 2.54 -9.28
N ALA A 99 -13.90 3.37 -8.38
CA ALA A 99 -14.67 4.57 -8.69
C ALA A 99 -13.80 5.80 -8.99
N CYS A 100 -12.47 5.72 -8.83
CA CYS A 100 -11.56 6.83 -9.08
C CYS A 100 -10.84 6.61 -10.41
N GLU A 101 -11.05 7.50 -11.37
CA GLU A 101 -10.29 7.55 -12.60
C GLU A 101 -9.13 8.53 -12.47
N ARG A 102 -9.35 9.68 -11.81
CA ARG A 102 -8.33 10.71 -11.61
C ARG A 102 -8.58 11.58 -10.38
N TYR A 103 -7.50 11.97 -9.72
CA TYR A 103 -7.54 12.90 -8.60
C TYR A 103 -6.21 13.64 -8.49
N ARG A 104 -6.21 14.73 -7.72
CA ARG A 104 -5.02 15.48 -7.36
C ARG A 104 -4.83 15.40 -5.85
N MET A 105 -3.60 15.13 -5.44
CA MET A 105 -3.19 15.19 -4.05
C MET A 105 -1.97 16.11 -3.87
N GLU A 106 -1.80 16.60 -2.66
CA GLU A 106 -0.65 17.40 -2.22
C GLU A 106 0.14 16.61 -1.18
N LEU A 107 1.46 16.54 -1.33
CA LEU A 107 2.36 15.94 -0.36
C LEU A 107 2.73 16.96 0.73
N ASN A 108 3.33 16.47 1.83
CA ASN A 108 3.73 17.29 2.98
C ASN A 108 4.67 18.47 2.66
N ASP A 109 5.45 18.37 1.58
CA ASP A 109 6.37 19.41 1.13
C ASP A 109 5.69 20.43 0.19
N GLY A 110 4.37 20.32 -0.01
CA GLY A 110 3.57 21.18 -0.87
C GLY A 110 3.57 20.76 -2.35
N VAL A 111 4.22 19.65 -2.70
CA VAL A 111 4.22 19.13 -4.07
C VAL A 111 2.85 18.57 -4.43
N GLN A 112 2.26 19.04 -5.52
CA GLN A 112 0.99 18.53 -6.03
C GLN A 112 1.20 17.51 -7.15
N LEU A 113 0.52 16.37 -7.04
CA LEU A 113 0.55 15.27 -7.99
C LEU A 113 -0.82 15.12 -8.64
N ASP A 114 -0.88 15.13 -9.97
CA ASP A 114 -2.04 14.67 -10.74
C ASP A 114 -1.94 13.15 -10.93
N ILE A 115 -2.93 12.42 -10.47
CA ILE A 115 -2.93 10.95 -10.44
C ILE A 115 -4.06 10.44 -11.31
N SER A 116 -3.76 9.47 -12.17
CA SER A 116 -4.73 8.80 -13.03
C SER A 116 -4.58 7.28 -12.94
N ARG A 117 -5.71 6.57 -12.85
CA ARG A 117 -5.72 5.10 -12.88
C ARG A 117 -5.42 4.62 -14.29
N VAL A 118 -4.43 3.73 -14.41
CA VAL A 118 -4.02 3.11 -15.68
C VAL A 118 -4.68 1.76 -15.86
N ASP A 119 -4.69 0.95 -14.80
CA ASP A 119 -5.25 -0.39 -14.82
C ASP A 119 -5.71 -0.82 -13.42
N LEU A 120 -6.62 -1.79 -13.37
CA LEU A 120 -7.10 -2.43 -12.15
C LEU A 120 -7.45 -3.89 -12.46
N ALA A 121 -6.77 -4.82 -11.77
CA ALA A 121 -6.95 -6.25 -11.95
C ALA A 121 -7.09 -6.96 -10.61
N PRO A 122 -7.88 -8.05 -10.52
CA PRO A 122 -7.88 -8.90 -9.34
C PRO A 122 -6.54 -9.66 -9.23
N ILE A 123 -6.16 -10.03 -8.00
CA ILE A 123 -5.05 -10.94 -7.73
C ILE A 123 -5.52 -12.12 -6.86
N GLU A 124 -5.23 -13.33 -7.31
CA GLU A 124 -5.56 -14.58 -6.62
C GLU A 124 -4.47 -14.91 -5.59
N LEU A 125 -4.40 -14.11 -4.52
CA LEU A 125 -3.50 -14.29 -3.37
C LEU A 125 -4.28 -14.15 -2.06
N GLY A 126 -3.81 -14.85 -1.02
CA GLY A 126 -4.46 -14.83 0.29
C GLY A 126 -5.91 -15.29 0.20
N ASP A 127 -6.81 -14.49 0.77
CA ASP A 127 -8.26 -14.68 0.67
C ASP A 127 -8.91 -13.75 -0.38
N GLY A 128 -8.07 -13.07 -1.16
CA GLY A 128 -8.44 -12.12 -2.19
C GLY A 128 -7.56 -10.87 -2.17
N GLY A 129 -7.44 -10.24 -3.33
CA GLY A 129 -6.78 -8.95 -3.46
C GLY A 129 -7.03 -8.28 -4.81
N PHE A 130 -6.44 -7.11 -4.99
CA PHE A 130 -6.33 -6.47 -6.30
C PHE A 130 -4.99 -5.77 -6.48
N VAL A 131 -4.62 -5.58 -7.75
CA VAL A 131 -3.52 -4.74 -8.19
C VAL A 131 -4.07 -3.56 -8.98
N VAL A 132 -3.63 -2.35 -8.65
CA VAL A 132 -3.97 -1.13 -9.38
C VAL A 132 -2.70 -0.45 -9.86
N ARG A 133 -2.69 -0.01 -11.13
CA ARG A 133 -1.60 0.80 -11.70
C ARG A 133 -2.01 2.25 -11.78
N TRP A 134 -1.14 3.14 -11.34
CA TRP A 134 -1.35 4.57 -11.32
C TRP A 134 -0.26 5.30 -12.10
N LEU A 135 -0.67 6.37 -12.75
CA LEU A 135 0.19 7.35 -13.37
C LEU A 135 0.11 8.65 -12.58
N SER A 136 1.21 9.05 -11.95
CA SER A 136 1.34 10.35 -11.29
C SER A 136 2.16 11.30 -12.16
N THR A 137 1.71 12.53 -12.31
CA THR A 137 2.45 13.59 -13.02
C THR A 137 2.66 14.79 -12.13
N VAL A 138 3.89 15.31 -12.15
CA VAL A 138 4.32 16.52 -11.42
C VAL A 138 5.31 17.29 -12.28
N ASP A 139 4.99 18.54 -12.60
CA ASP A 139 5.75 19.34 -13.57
C ASP A 139 6.06 18.57 -14.87
N HIS A 140 7.34 18.25 -15.10
CA HIS A 140 7.83 17.49 -16.26
C HIS A 140 8.09 16.01 -15.95
N PHE A 141 7.84 15.57 -14.72
CA PHE A 141 8.05 14.19 -14.29
C PHE A 141 6.79 13.36 -14.44
N ARG A 142 7.01 12.14 -14.89
CA ARG A 142 6.00 11.09 -15.00
C ARG A 142 6.45 9.93 -14.12
N ILE A 143 5.60 9.54 -13.19
CA ILE A 143 5.90 8.50 -12.20
C ILE A 143 4.82 7.43 -12.32
N GLU A 144 5.25 6.21 -12.65
CA GLU A 144 4.36 5.05 -12.62
C GLU A 144 4.50 4.34 -11.28
N THR A 145 3.36 4.06 -10.66
CA THR A 145 3.31 3.29 -9.43
C THR A 145 2.28 2.18 -9.55
N ALA A 146 2.41 1.16 -8.73
CA ALA A 146 1.41 0.11 -8.63
C ALA A 146 1.19 -0.27 -7.19
N TRP A 147 -0.04 -0.59 -6.84
CA TRP A 147 -0.42 -1.00 -5.50
C TRP A 147 -0.96 -2.42 -5.56
N ALA A 148 -0.46 -3.29 -4.70
CA ALA A 148 -1.08 -4.59 -4.41
C ALA A 148 -1.70 -4.53 -3.01
N ILE A 149 -3.00 -4.76 -2.95
CA ILE A 149 -3.76 -4.82 -1.70
C ILE A 149 -4.28 -6.25 -1.58
N VAL A 150 -3.86 -6.96 -0.54
CA VAL A 150 -4.21 -8.36 -0.32
C VAL A 150 -4.66 -8.56 1.12
N THR A 151 -5.69 -9.38 1.31
CA THR A 151 -6.14 -9.78 2.64
C THR A 151 -5.81 -11.24 2.93
N LYS A 152 -5.44 -11.54 4.17
CA LYS A 152 -5.34 -12.90 4.69
C LYS A 152 -5.86 -12.92 6.12
N ASP A 153 -6.89 -13.72 6.37
CA ASP A 153 -7.65 -13.75 7.62
C ASP A 153 -8.12 -12.33 8.02
N ASP A 154 -7.63 -11.81 9.14
CA ASP A 154 -7.93 -10.47 9.65
C ASP A 154 -6.81 -9.45 9.40
N VAL A 155 -5.86 -9.81 8.53
CA VAL A 155 -4.70 -8.98 8.16
C VAL A 155 -4.87 -8.42 6.74
N LEU A 156 -4.63 -7.12 6.59
CA LEU A 156 -4.53 -6.44 5.31
C LEU A 156 -3.08 -6.05 5.05
N THR A 157 -2.59 -6.46 3.90
CA THR A 157 -1.28 -6.11 3.35
C THR A 157 -1.46 -5.13 2.20
N PHE A 158 -0.76 -4.01 2.25
CA PHE A 158 -0.69 -2.99 1.19
C PHE A 158 0.78 -2.82 0.79
N VAL A 159 1.12 -3.21 -0.43
CA VAL A 159 2.40 -2.88 -1.07
C VAL A 159 2.20 -1.79 -2.13
N ASN A 160 2.82 -0.62 -1.97
CA ASN A 160 2.94 0.42 -2.99
C ASN A 160 4.36 0.37 -3.56
N THR A 161 4.50 0.20 -4.88
CA THR A 161 5.80 0.29 -5.54
C THR A 161 5.81 1.42 -6.56
N ARG A 162 6.96 2.08 -6.66
CA ARG A 162 7.39 2.84 -7.83
C ARG A 162 8.42 2.02 -8.58
N ILE A 163 7.98 0.83 -9.01
CA ILE A 163 8.75 -0.09 -9.86
C ILE A 163 7.80 -0.45 -11.01
N PRO A 164 8.16 -0.20 -12.28
CA PRO A 164 7.25 -0.38 -13.41
C PRO A 164 6.99 -1.86 -13.76
N ASP A 165 7.70 -2.80 -13.12
CA ASP A 165 7.59 -4.23 -13.35
C ASP A 165 6.46 -4.86 -12.51
N GLU A 166 5.43 -5.33 -13.20
CA GLU A 166 4.28 -6.03 -12.64
C GLU A 166 4.68 -7.31 -11.91
N TRP A 167 5.65 -8.06 -12.43
CA TRP A 167 6.09 -9.30 -11.81
C TRP A 167 6.64 -9.05 -10.40
N GLU A 168 7.38 -7.95 -10.24
CA GLU A 168 7.95 -7.57 -8.95
C GLU A 168 6.87 -7.22 -7.92
N ILE A 169 5.81 -6.51 -8.34
CA ILE A 169 4.66 -6.21 -7.46
C ILE A 169 3.99 -7.50 -6.98
N HIS A 170 3.73 -8.43 -7.89
CA HIS A 170 3.12 -9.73 -7.56
C HIS A 170 4.03 -10.57 -6.65
N ARG A 171 5.36 -10.54 -6.87
CA ARG A 171 6.34 -11.24 -6.05
C ARG A 171 6.35 -10.69 -4.63
N LEU A 172 6.47 -9.37 -4.47
CA LEU A 172 6.49 -8.71 -3.16
C LEU A 172 5.17 -8.93 -2.39
N ALA A 173 4.03 -8.85 -3.08
CA ALA A 173 2.73 -9.14 -2.48
C ALA A 173 2.63 -10.59 -1.99
N ARG A 174 3.12 -11.55 -2.78
CA ARG A 174 3.19 -12.96 -2.37
C ARG A 174 4.08 -13.14 -1.14
N THR A 175 5.29 -12.59 -1.16
CA THR A 175 6.20 -12.65 0.00
C THR A 175 5.55 -12.11 1.27
N ALA A 176 4.83 -10.99 1.18
CA ALA A 176 4.14 -10.41 2.33
C ALA A 176 2.99 -11.30 2.83
N VAL A 177 2.23 -11.95 1.93
CA VAL A 177 1.15 -12.89 2.29
C VAL A 177 1.70 -14.18 2.90
N ASP A 178 2.77 -14.74 2.33
CA ASP A 178 3.39 -15.99 2.81
C ASP A 178 3.87 -15.81 4.26
N ARG A 179 4.42 -14.63 4.62
CA ARG A 179 4.79 -14.30 6.00
C ARG A 179 3.59 -14.30 6.96
N VAL A 180 2.42 -13.84 6.50
CA VAL A 180 1.19 -13.89 7.31
C VAL A 180 0.77 -15.34 7.53
N ALA A 181 0.77 -16.16 6.48
CA ALA A 181 0.38 -17.57 6.55
C ALA A 181 1.29 -18.39 7.49
N ASP A 182 2.61 -18.17 7.40
CA ASP A 182 3.60 -18.81 8.26
C ASP A 182 3.40 -18.46 9.74
N LEU A 183 3.02 -17.21 10.04
CA LEU A 183 2.78 -16.73 11.40
C LEU A 183 1.42 -17.18 11.98
N THR A 184 0.39 -17.34 11.16
CA THR A 184 -0.92 -17.86 11.60
C THR A 184 -0.95 -19.38 11.68
N GLY A 185 0.10 -20.08 11.24
CA GLY A 185 0.23 -21.52 11.31
C GLY A 185 -0.64 -22.28 10.31
N THR A 186 -1.04 -21.62 9.22
CA THR A 186 -1.84 -22.22 8.15
C THR A 186 -0.96 -22.40 6.92
N PRO A 187 -0.55 -23.64 6.58
CA PRO A 187 0.22 -23.91 5.36
C PRO A 187 -0.58 -23.71 4.08
#